data_AF-A0AA88GNJ8-F1
#
_entry.id   AF-A0AA88GNJ8-F1
#
_cell.length_a   1.000
_cell.length_b   1.000
_cell.length_c   1.000
_cell.angle_alpha   90.00
_cell.angle_beta   90.00
_cell.angle_gamma   90.00
#
_symmetry.space_group_name_H-M   'P 1'
#
loop_
_entity.id
_entity.type
_entity.pdbx_description
1 polymer ?
#
loop_
_entity_poly.entity_id
_entity_poly.type
_entity_poly.pdbx_seq_one_letter_code
_entity_poly.pdbx_strand_id
1 'polypeptide(L)'
;MLLSTTLALDVLQSYFYALIGPLGWYANSFGFSTFDLYLMSLFFIMFCPMSVIPLLFLGVRAPYGKFALPNAKVENKGLEGSSFNRAAMNFYSKFDLVVSNGKLAFAFQETFSLLLFCFVLYKYPIDLFHSNNNNTFETVQKVIASLMFLTHYVHRAFIFTLVRAHSMSASSLSIVLMASSFCAANGYLNSKGIWVYHVLPPIPNPFP
;
A
#
# COMPACT_ATOMS: atom_id res chain seq x y z
N MET A 1 9.67 27.95 -10.01
CA MET A 1 9.12 27.20 -11.16
C MET A 1 10.04 26.06 -11.65
N LEU A 2 11.36 26.12 -11.43
CA LEU A 2 12.31 25.02 -11.73
C LEU A 2 12.22 23.79 -10.82
N LEU A 3 11.67 23.93 -9.59
CA LEU A 3 11.54 22.82 -8.63
C LEU A 3 10.49 21.77 -9.04
N SER A 4 9.53 22.11 -9.92
CA SER A 4 8.44 21.19 -10.29
C SER A 4 8.77 20.31 -11.50
N THR A 5 9.64 20.76 -12.39
CA THR A 5 10.04 19.99 -13.58
C THR A 5 11.03 18.88 -13.24
N THR A 6 11.96 19.11 -12.31
CA THR A 6 12.88 18.08 -11.81
C THR A 6 12.12 17.02 -11.02
N LEU A 7 11.23 17.43 -10.12
CA LEU A 7 10.38 16.51 -9.36
C LEU A 7 9.50 15.64 -10.28
N ALA A 8 8.91 16.21 -11.34
CA ALA A 8 8.11 15.46 -12.29
C ALA A 8 8.95 14.43 -13.07
N LEU A 9 10.18 14.79 -13.44
CA LEU A 9 11.11 13.87 -14.11
C LEU A 9 11.58 12.76 -13.15
N ASP A 10 11.87 13.07 -11.88
CA ASP A 10 12.27 12.08 -10.89
C ASP A 10 11.15 11.09 -10.58
N VAL A 11 9.90 11.58 -10.50
CA VAL A 11 8.70 10.73 -10.34
C VAL A 11 8.49 9.87 -11.58
N LEU A 12 8.64 10.43 -12.79
CA LEU A 12 8.49 9.70 -14.04
C LEU A 12 9.59 8.64 -14.21
N GLN A 13 10.83 8.96 -13.85
CA GLN A 13 11.95 8.03 -13.85
C GLN A 13 11.74 6.90 -12.84
N SER A 14 11.28 7.23 -11.63
CA SER A 14 10.91 6.22 -10.62
C SER A 14 9.78 5.31 -11.10
N TYR A 15 8.81 5.86 -11.84
CA TYR A 15 7.72 5.12 -12.46
C TYR A 15 8.21 4.16 -13.55
N PHE A 16 9.02 4.64 -14.49
CA PHE A 16 9.63 3.79 -15.52
C PHE A 16 10.50 2.72 -14.91
N TYR A 17 11.29 3.07 -13.88
CA TYR A 17 12.15 2.15 -13.17
C TYR A 17 11.37 1.03 -12.49
N ALA A 18 10.27 1.37 -11.81
CA ALA A 18 9.39 0.35 -11.26
C ALA A 18 8.73 -0.49 -12.38
N LEU A 19 8.44 0.06 -13.56
CA LEU A 19 7.84 -0.71 -14.67
C LEU A 19 8.83 -1.70 -15.35
N ILE A 20 10.06 -1.26 -15.63
CA ILE A 20 11.06 -2.04 -16.39
C ILE A 20 12.07 -2.77 -15.51
N GLY A 21 12.30 -2.30 -14.29
CA GLY A 21 13.24 -2.87 -13.32
C GLY A 21 13.04 -4.36 -13.03
N PRO A 22 11.79 -4.87 -12.94
CA PRO A 22 11.55 -6.31 -12.76
C PRO A 22 12.04 -7.18 -13.93
N LEU A 23 12.16 -6.63 -15.15
CA LEU A 23 12.66 -7.34 -16.33
C LEU A 23 14.19 -7.49 -16.35
N GLY A 24 14.89 -6.93 -15.35
CA GLY A 24 16.36 -6.98 -15.27
C GLY A 24 17.06 -6.08 -16.29
N TRP A 25 16.32 -5.23 -17.00
CA TRP A 25 16.84 -4.34 -18.04
C TRP A 25 17.49 -3.06 -17.51
N TYR A 26 17.55 -2.87 -16.20
CA TYR A 26 18.16 -1.70 -15.59
C TYR A 26 19.07 -2.08 -14.41
N ALA A 27 20.28 -1.54 -14.38
CA ALA A 27 21.20 -1.71 -13.27
C ALA A 27 20.65 -0.99 -12.03
N ASN A 28 20.50 -1.71 -10.93
CA ASN A 28 19.88 -1.17 -9.73
C ASN A 28 20.88 -0.37 -8.88
N SER A 29 20.99 0.92 -9.17
CA SER A 29 21.84 1.86 -8.44
C SER A 29 21.37 2.14 -7.00
N PHE A 30 20.15 1.76 -6.64
CA PHE A 30 19.52 2.05 -5.35
C PHE A 30 19.41 0.84 -4.41
N GLY A 31 19.88 -0.34 -4.86
CA GLY A 31 19.90 -1.55 -4.04
C GLY A 31 18.54 -2.21 -3.75
N PHE A 32 17.48 -1.86 -4.49
CA PHE A 32 16.23 -2.63 -4.41
C PHE A 32 16.48 -4.09 -4.84
N SER A 33 15.84 -5.08 -4.23
CA SER A 33 15.86 -6.41 -4.83
C SER A 33 14.90 -6.45 -6.02
N THR A 34 15.10 -7.39 -6.95
CA THR A 34 14.16 -7.62 -8.06
C THR A 34 12.74 -7.87 -7.52
N PHE A 35 12.61 -8.55 -6.38
CA PHE A 35 11.34 -8.77 -5.70
C PHE A 35 10.67 -7.45 -5.26
N ASP A 36 11.43 -6.51 -4.70
CA ASP A 36 10.89 -5.21 -4.28
C ASP A 36 10.37 -4.42 -5.48
N LEU A 37 11.11 -4.46 -6.59
CA LEU A 37 10.70 -3.83 -7.84
C LEU A 37 9.41 -4.45 -8.36
N TYR A 38 9.32 -5.79 -8.45
CA TYR A 38 8.09 -6.49 -8.82
C TYR A 38 6.90 -6.07 -7.94
N LEU A 39 7.10 -5.98 -6.62
CA LEU A 39 6.06 -5.58 -5.68
C LEU A 39 5.60 -4.14 -5.93
N MET A 40 6.54 -3.22 -6.17
CA MET A 40 6.25 -1.82 -6.49
C MET A 40 5.50 -1.68 -7.82
N SER A 41 5.92 -2.36 -8.90
CA SER A 41 5.22 -2.31 -10.19
C SER A 41 3.82 -2.89 -10.09
N LEU A 42 3.69 -4.06 -9.46
CA LEU A 42 2.43 -4.78 -9.43
C LEU A 42 1.37 -4.02 -8.62
N PHE A 43 1.72 -3.46 -7.46
CA PHE A 43 0.76 -2.75 -6.60
C PHE A 43 0.61 -1.27 -6.93
N PHE A 44 1.71 -0.53 -7.11
CA PHE A 44 1.64 0.93 -7.27
C PHE A 44 1.47 1.38 -8.72
N ILE A 45 1.77 0.54 -9.71
CA ILE A 45 1.66 0.88 -11.14
C ILE A 45 0.53 0.13 -11.83
N MET A 46 0.42 -1.18 -11.62
CA MET A 46 -0.59 -1.98 -12.32
C MET A 46 -1.92 -2.01 -11.56
N PHE A 47 -1.89 -2.04 -10.23
CA PHE A 47 -3.11 -2.13 -9.43
C PHE A 47 -3.76 -0.77 -9.17
N CYS A 48 -3.08 0.17 -8.52
CA CYS A 48 -3.71 1.46 -8.17
C CYS A 48 -4.10 2.32 -9.39
N PRO A 49 -3.19 2.69 -10.31
CA PRO A 49 -3.53 3.65 -11.37
C PRO A 49 -4.14 3.04 -12.63
N MET A 50 -3.96 1.74 -12.90
CA MET A 50 -4.53 1.11 -14.10
C MET A 50 -5.85 0.36 -13.85
N SER A 51 -6.15 -0.05 -12.62
CA SER A 51 -7.43 -0.69 -12.31
C SER A 51 -8.29 0.14 -11.35
N VAL A 52 -7.78 0.50 -10.17
CA VAL A 52 -8.60 1.19 -9.15
C VAL A 52 -9.01 2.60 -9.59
N ILE A 53 -8.08 3.43 -10.07
CA ILE A 53 -8.37 4.80 -10.48
C ILE A 53 -9.38 4.86 -11.64
N PRO A 54 -9.21 4.11 -12.76
CA PRO A 54 -10.18 4.12 -13.84
C PRO A 54 -11.55 3.61 -13.43
N LEU A 55 -11.62 2.56 -12.58
CA LEU A 55 -12.90 2.07 -12.05
C LEU A 55 -13.61 3.13 -11.21
N LEU A 56 -12.88 3.89 -10.38
CA LEU A 56 -13.43 5.01 -9.62
C LEU A 56 -13.92 6.14 -10.53
N PHE A 57 -13.19 6.48 -11.61
CA PHE A 57 -13.63 7.48 -12.61
C PHE A 57 -14.86 7.04 -13.41
N LEU A 58 -14.98 5.73 -13.71
CA LEU A 58 -16.18 5.13 -14.33
C LEU A 58 -17.37 5.03 -13.36
N GLY A 59 -17.20 5.54 -12.13
CA GLY A 59 -18.23 5.57 -11.10
C GLY A 59 -18.46 4.23 -10.41
N VAL A 60 -17.57 3.25 -10.60
CA VAL A 60 -17.61 1.97 -9.87
C VAL A 60 -17.17 2.24 -8.44
N ARG A 61 -18.11 2.11 -7.51
CA ARG A 61 -17.84 2.29 -6.08
C ARG A 61 -17.34 0.96 -5.52
N ALA A 62 -16.32 1.02 -4.68
CA ALA A 62 -15.83 -0.18 -4.02
C ALA A 62 -16.93 -0.80 -3.12
N PRO A 63 -17.14 -2.13 -3.15
CA PRO A 63 -18.28 -2.80 -2.49
C PRO A 63 -18.15 -2.93 -0.95
N TYR A 64 -17.87 -1.83 -0.26
CA TYR A 64 -17.84 -1.72 1.20
C TYR A 64 -18.56 -0.46 1.70
N GLY A 65 -18.78 -0.36 3.01
CA GLY A 65 -19.48 0.77 3.64
C GLY A 65 -20.94 0.88 3.19
N LYS A 66 -21.32 2.07 2.72
CA LYS A 66 -22.65 2.35 2.16
C LYS A 66 -22.96 1.48 0.93
N PHE A 67 -21.93 1.04 0.20
CA PHE A 67 -22.06 0.25 -1.02
C PHE A 67 -21.82 -1.25 -0.81
N ALA A 68 -21.79 -1.71 0.45
CA ALA A 68 -21.65 -3.13 0.76
C ALA A 68 -22.75 -3.96 0.08
N LEU A 69 -22.38 -5.15 -0.44
CA LEU A 69 -23.29 -6.06 -1.16
C LEU A 69 -24.63 -6.32 -0.46
N PRO A 70 -24.69 -6.53 0.88
CA PRO A 70 -25.96 -6.70 1.58
C PRO A 70 -26.83 -5.44 1.56
N ASN A 71 -26.22 -4.26 1.71
CA ASN A 71 -26.92 -2.97 1.68
C ASN A 71 -27.38 -2.60 0.27
N ALA A 72 -26.59 -2.95 -0.74
CA ALA A 72 -26.90 -2.72 -2.15
C ALA A 72 -28.14 -3.49 -2.62
N LYS A 73 -28.39 -4.70 -2.08
CA LYS A 73 -29.57 -5.53 -2.41
C LYS A 73 -30.85 -5.05 -1.73
N VAL A 74 -30.77 -4.48 -0.53
CA VAL A 74 -31.95 -4.09 0.25
C VAL A 74 -32.50 -2.73 -0.17
N GLU A 75 -31.64 -1.78 -0.55
CA GLU A 75 -32.08 -0.41 -0.77
C GLU A 75 -32.12 0.03 -2.24
N ASN A 76 -31.79 -0.82 -3.22
CA ASN A 76 -31.47 -0.43 -4.61
C ASN A 76 -30.39 0.66 -4.74
N LYS A 77 -29.83 1.19 -3.64
CA LYS A 77 -28.81 2.26 -3.61
C LYS A 77 -27.45 1.83 -4.16
N GLY A 78 -27.19 0.53 -4.32
CA GLY A 78 -26.01 0.04 -5.06
C GLY A 78 -26.21 -0.02 -6.58
N LEU A 79 -27.45 0.13 -7.05
CA LEU A 79 -27.86 0.11 -8.45
C LEU A 79 -28.13 1.52 -9.02
N GLU A 80 -28.10 2.55 -8.18
CA GLU A 80 -28.03 3.98 -8.53
C GLU A 80 -26.60 4.32 -8.96
N GLY A 81 -26.26 4.02 -10.21
CA GLY A 81 -24.92 4.27 -10.74
C GLY A 81 -24.80 3.95 -12.23
N SER A 82 -23.61 4.13 -12.79
CA SER A 82 -23.33 3.80 -14.19
C SER A 82 -23.66 2.33 -14.51
N SER A 83 -23.96 2.03 -15.77
CA SER A 83 -24.17 0.64 -16.24
C SER A 83 -23.01 -0.28 -15.84
N PHE A 84 -21.79 0.25 -15.80
CA PHE A 84 -20.59 -0.43 -15.30
C PHE A 84 -20.65 -0.77 -13.82
N ASN A 85 -21.08 0.16 -12.95
CA ASN A 85 -21.24 -0.12 -11.52
C ASN A 85 -22.25 -1.24 -11.27
N ARG A 86 -23.36 -1.26 -12.03
CA ARG A 86 -24.36 -2.34 -11.96
C ARG A 86 -23.80 -3.69 -12.41
N ALA A 87 -23.02 -3.72 -13.49
CA ALA A 87 -22.37 -4.94 -13.97
C ALA A 87 -21.33 -5.48 -12.96
N ALA A 88 -20.50 -4.60 -12.40
CA ALA A 88 -19.52 -4.95 -11.38
C ALA A 88 -20.19 -5.51 -10.12
N MET A 89 -21.23 -4.84 -9.60
CA MET A 89 -21.97 -5.33 -8.43
C MET A 89 -22.64 -6.68 -8.67
N ASN A 90 -23.20 -6.90 -9.86
CA ASN A 90 -23.76 -8.20 -10.23
C ASN A 90 -22.69 -9.30 -10.26
N PHE A 91 -21.50 -9.00 -10.79
CA PHE A 91 -20.38 -9.93 -10.77
C PHE A 91 -19.95 -10.27 -9.34
N TYR A 92 -19.66 -9.26 -8.50
CA TYR A 92 -19.28 -9.48 -7.10
C TYR A 92 -20.35 -10.25 -6.31
N SER A 93 -21.64 -9.97 -6.56
CA SER A 93 -22.73 -10.64 -5.85
C SER A 93 -22.84 -12.15 -6.13
N LYS A 94 -22.25 -12.64 -7.22
CA LYS A 94 -22.28 -14.05 -7.64
C LYS A 94 -21.06 -14.83 -7.18
N PHE A 95 -19.91 -14.17 -7.06
CA PHE A 95 -18.62 -14.84 -6.83
C PHE A 95 -17.98 -14.50 -5.48
N ASP A 96 -18.40 -13.43 -4.83
CA ASP A 96 -17.74 -12.93 -3.63
C ASP A 96 -18.43 -13.40 -2.35
N LEU A 97 -17.62 -13.78 -1.37
CA LEU A 97 -18.08 -14.20 -0.05
C LEU A 97 -18.23 -12.97 0.85
N VAL A 98 -19.35 -12.89 1.56
CA VAL A 98 -19.60 -11.76 2.47
C VAL A 98 -18.99 -12.05 3.85
N VAL A 99 -18.10 -11.18 4.30
CA VAL A 99 -17.56 -11.17 5.65
C VAL A 99 -18.48 -10.32 6.52
N SER A 100 -19.26 -10.98 7.37
CA SER A 100 -20.31 -10.36 8.19
C SER A 100 -19.76 -9.36 9.22
N ASN A 101 -18.58 -9.63 9.78
CA ASN A 101 -17.94 -8.76 10.75
C ASN A 101 -16.99 -7.75 10.07
N GLY A 102 -17.55 -6.62 9.62
CA GLY A 102 -16.80 -5.56 8.95
C GLY A 102 -15.66 -4.96 9.78
N LYS A 103 -15.82 -4.87 11.11
CA LYS A 103 -14.77 -4.36 12.00
C LYS A 103 -13.57 -5.30 12.03
N LEU A 104 -13.82 -6.60 12.19
CA LEU A 104 -12.74 -7.59 12.20
C LEU A 104 -12.07 -7.69 10.83
N ALA A 105 -12.84 -7.63 9.75
CA ALA A 105 -12.32 -7.58 8.39
C ALA A 105 -11.37 -6.38 8.17
N PHE A 106 -11.77 -5.19 8.63
CA PHE A 106 -10.97 -3.98 8.50
C PHE A 106 -9.74 -4.00 9.43
N ALA A 107 -9.88 -4.48 10.66
CA ALA A 107 -8.73 -4.62 11.56
C ALA A 107 -7.71 -5.62 10.99
N PHE A 108 -8.19 -6.75 10.47
CA PHE A 108 -7.37 -7.79 9.86
C PHE A 108 -6.57 -7.26 8.66
N GLN A 109 -7.21 -6.59 7.70
CA GLN A 109 -6.51 -6.08 6.52
C GLN A 109 -5.41 -5.05 6.88
N GLU A 110 -5.69 -4.15 7.82
CA GLU A 110 -4.73 -3.10 8.23
C GLU A 110 -3.58 -3.67 9.06
N THR A 111 -3.80 -4.78 9.78
CA THR A 111 -2.78 -5.45 10.61
C THR A 111 -1.60 -5.95 9.79
N PHE A 112 -1.82 -6.33 8.52
CA PHE A 112 -0.71 -6.76 7.64
C PHE A 112 0.33 -5.66 7.40
N SER A 113 -0.08 -4.38 7.41
CA SER A 113 0.86 -3.27 7.29
C SER A 113 1.82 -3.23 8.49
N LEU A 114 1.28 -3.41 9.71
CA LEU A 114 2.09 -3.47 10.93
C LEU A 114 2.99 -4.69 10.96
N LEU A 115 2.44 -5.88 10.67
CA LEU A 115 3.19 -7.13 10.72
C LEU A 115 4.40 -7.10 9.77
N LEU A 116 4.19 -6.69 8.52
CA LEU A 116 5.26 -6.66 7.54
C LEU A 116 6.26 -5.53 7.80
N PHE A 117 5.80 -4.39 8.33
CA PHE A 117 6.70 -3.33 8.77
C PHE A 117 7.64 -3.82 9.88
N CYS A 118 7.09 -4.44 10.93
CA CYS A 118 7.85 -5.00 12.06
C CYS A 118 8.73 -6.19 11.64
N PHE A 119 8.27 -7.03 10.71
CA PHE A 119 9.06 -8.14 10.17
C PHE A 119 10.36 -7.65 9.52
N VAL A 120 10.30 -6.54 8.76
CA VAL A 120 11.50 -5.95 8.16
C VAL A 120 12.44 -5.42 9.24
N LEU A 121 11.94 -4.74 10.28
CA LEU A 121 12.78 -4.29 11.40
C LEU A 121 13.44 -5.44 12.16
N TYR A 122 12.72 -6.56 12.31
CA TYR A 122 13.26 -7.77 12.93
C TYR A 122 14.34 -8.42 12.06
N LYS A 123 14.11 -8.50 10.75
CA LYS A 123 15.04 -9.14 9.80
C LYS A 123 16.29 -8.31 9.55
N TYR A 124 16.17 -6.99 9.55
CA TYR A 124 17.26 -6.03 9.37
C TYR A 124 17.45 -5.28 10.69
N PRO A 125 18.07 -5.91 11.70
CA PRO A 125 18.21 -5.32 13.01
C PRO A 125 18.91 -3.96 12.91
N ILE A 126 18.28 -2.96 13.50
CA ILE A 126 18.76 -1.59 13.45
C ILE A 126 20.00 -1.49 14.35
N ASP A 127 21.17 -1.27 13.77
CA ASP A 127 22.39 -0.90 14.50
C ASP A 127 22.28 0.56 15.00
N LEU A 128 21.41 0.78 15.99
CA LEU A 128 21.23 2.07 16.67
C LEU A 128 22.51 2.56 17.37
N PHE A 129 23.43 1.64 17.69
CA PHE A 129 24.58 1.90 18.57
C PHE A 129 25.95 1.57 17.95
N HIS A 130 26.00 1.12 16.70
CA HIS A 130 27.26 0.84 15.98
C HIS A 130 27.56 1.81 14.83
N SER A 131 26.79 2.89 14.70
CA SER A 131 27.16 4.02 13.84
C SER A 131 28.19 4.90 14.57
N ASN A 132 29.44 4.47 14.58
CA ASN A 132 30.54 5.25 15.14
C ASN A 132 30.98 6.39 14.22
N ASN A 133 30.22 6.73 13.16
CA ASN A 133 30.56 7.88 12.30
C ASN A 133 29.49 8.47 11.35
N ASN A 134 28.24 8.01 11.30
CA ASN A 134 27.29 8.54 10.30
C ASN A 134 26.02 9.14 10.94
N ASN A 135 25.92 10.47 10.84
CA ASN A 135 24.75 11.36 10.94
C ASN A 135 23.63 10.93 11.92
N THR A 136 23.79 11.27 13.21
CA THR A 136 22.75 11.16 14.25
C THR A 136 21.37 11.69 13.80
N PHE A 137 21.36 12.75 12.99
CA PHE A 137 20.13 13.35 12.47
C PHE A 137 19.33 12.43 11.54
N GLU A 138 20.00 11.67 10.68
CA GLU A 138 19.34 10.74 9.75
C GLU A 138 18.69 9.57 10.50
N THR A 139 19.39 9.03 11.50
CA THR A 139 18.84 8.00 12.40
C THR A 139 17.61 8.50 13.13
N VAL A 140 17.63 9.74 13.64
CA VAL A 140 16.47 10.36 14.29
C VAL A 140 15.29 10.50 13.32
N GLN A 141 15.52 10.94 12.08
CA GLN A 141 14.46 11.02 11.07
C GLN A 141 13.82 9.67 10.77
N LYS A 142 14.63 8.61 10.63
CA LYS A 142 14.14 7.23 10.40
C LYS A 142 13.31 6.70 11.56
N VAL A 143 13.73 6.98 12.80
CA VAL A 143 12.96 6.65 14.01
C VAL A 143 11.62 7.41 14.03
N ILE A 144 11.63 8.72 13.76
CA ILE A 144 10.40 9.53 13.70
C ILE A 144 9.45 9.01 12.63
N ALA A 145 9.95 8.75 11.41
CA ALA A 145 9.14 8.21 10.32
C ALA A 145 8.53 6.84 10.67
N SER A 146 9.30 5.98 11.33
CA SER A 146 8.81 4.68 11.82
C SER A 146 7.73 4.83 12.88
N LEU A 147 7.90 5.75 13.83
CA LEU A 147 6.91 6.04 14.86
C LEU A 147 5.61 6.59 14.23
N MET A 148 5.72 7.52 13.28
CA MET A 148 4.55 8.04 12.56
C MET A 148 3.79 6.91 11.86
N PHE A 149 4.49 6.00 11.18
CA PHE A 149 3.88 4.86 10.50
C PHE A 149 3.19 3.92 11.49
N LEU A 150 3.91 3.50 12.53
CA LEU A 150 3.40 2.57 13.55
C LEU A 150 2.21 3.17 14.30
N THR A 151 2.30 4.41 14.77
CA THR A 151 1.19 5.09 15.45
C THR A 151 -0.03 5.23 14.54
N HIS A 152 0.18 5.60 13.26
CA HIS A 152 -0.91 5.69 12.28
C HIS A 152 -1.63 4.35 12.14
N TYR A 153 -0.90 3.25 11.91
CA TYR A 153 -1.50 1.95 11.67
C TYR A 153 -2.02 1.27 12.95
N VAL A 154 -1.45 1.51 14.12
CA VAL A 154 -2.03 1.08 15.41
C VAL A 154 -3.36 1.81 15.66
N HIS A 155 -3.38 3.12 15.45
CA HIS A 155 -4.60 3.89 15.55
C HIS A 155 -5.65 3.42 14.54
N ARG A 156 -5.27 3.18 13.28
CA ARG A 156 -6.18 2.77 12.20
C ARG A 156 -6.70 1.33 12.39
N ALA A 157 -5.82 0.37 12.62
CA ALA A 157 -6.18 -1.05 12.75
C ALA A 157 -6.95 -1.36 14.03
N PHE A 158 -6.59 -0.73 15.16
CA PHE A 158 -7.12 -1.11 16.47
C PHE A 158 -8.00 -0.02 17.10
N ILE A 159 -7.49 1.20 17.28
CA ILE A 159 -8.21 2.24 18.04
C ILE A 159 -9.46 2.70 17.28
N PHE A 160 -9.29 3.13 16.04
CA PHE A 160 -10.39 3.58 15.19
C PHE A 160 -11.37 2.44 14.91
N THR A 161 -10.86 1.28 14.53
CA THR A 161 -11.69 0.19 14.00
C THR A 161 -12.38 -0.62 15.08
N LEU A 162 -11.68 -1.01 16.15
CA LEU A 162 -12.23 -1.86 17.19
C LEU A 162 -12.92 -1.05 18.28
N VAL A 163 -12.41 0.14 18.62
CA VAL A 163 -12.92 0.94 19.74
C VAL A 163 -13.92 2.01 19.29
N ARG A 164 -13.62 2.76 18.22
CA ARG A 164 -14.38 3.99 17.89
C ARG A 164 -15.44 3.81 16.81
N ALA A 165 -15.24 2.93 15.83
CA ALA A 165 -16.19 2.75 14.75
C ALA A 165 -17.44 2.05 15.30
N HIS A 166 -18.55 2.77 15.46
CA HIS A 166 -19.80 2.21 16.01
C HIS A 166 -20.43 1.17 15.07
N SER A 167 -20.35 1.39 13.75
CA SER A 167 -20.78 0.43 12.74
C SER A 167 -19.82 0.40 11.55
N MET A 168 -19.38 -0.80 11.18
CA MET A 168 -18.75 -1.06 9.89
C MET A 168 -19.63 -2.09 9.19
N SER A 169 -20.06 -1.76 7.98
CA SER A 169 -20.84 -2.69 7.16
C SER A 169 -20.05 -3.96 6.89
N ALA A 170 -20.75 -5.05 6.60
CA ALA A 170 -20.12 -6.23 6.04
C ALA A 170 -19.23 -5.86 4.85
N SER A 171 -18.09 -6.55 4.72
CA SER A 171 -17.17 -6.39 3.60
C SER A 171 -17.21 -7.64 2.74
N SER A 172 -16.69 -7.56 1.53
CA SER A 172 -16.53 -8.74 0.68
C SER A 172 -15.12 -9.33 0.84
N LEU A 173 -15.00 -10.65 0.77
CA LEU A 173 -13.73 -11.34 1.01
C LEU A 173 -12.67 -10.92 -0.01
N SER A 174 -13.06 -10.71 -1.28
CA SER A 174 -12.13 -10.24 -2.31
C SER A 174 -11.53 -8.87 -1.96
N ILE A 175 -12.34 -7.93 -1.45
CA ILE A 175 -11.85 -6.62 -0.97
C ILE A 175 -10.90 -6.80 0.20
N VAL A 176 -11.26 -7.65 1.17
CA VAL A 176 -10.43 -7.89 2.35
C VAL A 176 -9.07 -8.44 1.95
N LEU A 177 -9.03 -9.44 1.06
CA LEU A 177 -7.77 -10.00 0.56
C LEU A 177 -6.95 -8.96 -0.20
N MET A 178 -7.60 -8.22 -1.12
CA MET A 178 -6.97 -7.15 -1.88
C MET A 178 -6.35 -6.08 -0.98
N ALA A 179 -7.12 -5.58 -0.01
CA ALA A 179 -6.67 -4.58 0.95
C ALA A 179 -5.57 -5.13 1.87
N SER A 180 -5.66 -6.41 2.27
CA SER A 180 -4.63 -7.07 3.08
C SER A 180 -3.31 -7.17 2.34
N SER A 181 -3.35 -7.58 1.06
CA SER A 181 -2.16 -7.64 0.20
C SER A 181 -1.56 -6.25 -0.04
N PHE A 182 -2.41 -5.24 -0.28
CA PHE A 182 -1.95 -3.85 -0.40
C PHE A 182 -1.28 -3.36 0.89
N CYS A 183 -1.90 -3.60 2.05
CA CYS A 183 -1.35 -3.22 3.34
C CYS A 183 -0.04 -3.95 3.64
N ALA A 184 0.05 -5.25 3.33
CA ALA A 184 1.28 -6.03 3.46
C ALA A 184 2.43 -5.44 2.61
N ALA A 185 2.16 -5.17 1.33
CA ALA A 185 3.14 -4.58 0.43
C ALA A 185 3.56 -3.19 0.89
N ASN A 186 2.61 -2.37 1.34
CA ASN A 186 2.88 -1.02 1.84
C ASN A 186 3.75 -1.04 3.11
N GLY A 187 3.42 -1.89 4.09
CA GLY A 187 4.21 -2.04 5.31
C GLY A 187 5.64 -2.50 5.04
N TYR A 188 5.79 -3.49 4.16
CA TYR A 188 7.10 -4.03 3.75
C TYR A 188 7.97 -2.97 3.06
N LEU A 189 7.42 -2.29 2.04
CA LEU A 189 8.16 -1.30 1.25
C LEU A 189 8.51 -0.05 2.04
N ASN A 190 7.61 0.47 2.88
CA ASN A 190 7.92 1.62 3.72
C ASN A 190 9.03 1.30 4.73
N SER A 191 8.99 0.12 5.36
CA SER A 191 10.04 -0.27 6.32
C SER A 191 11.41 -0.39 5.64
N LYS A 192 11.47 -1.02 4.45
CA LYS A 192 12.72 -1.10 3.68
C LYS A 192 13.17 0.26 3.14
N GLY A 193 12.23 1.11 2.72
CA GLY A 193 12.49 2.50 2.33
C GLY A 193 13.20 3.25 3.43
N ILE A 194 12.69 3.17 4.66
CA ILE A 194 13.25 3.88 5.81
C ILE A 194 14.60 3.28 6.25
N TRP A 195 14.72 1.96 6.34
CA TRP A 195 15.84 1.32 7.04
C TRP A 195 16.90 0.66 6.15
N VAL A 196 16.58 0.30 4.91
CA VAL A 196 17.46 -0.50 4.05
C VAL A 196 18.04 0.32 2.90
N TYR A 197 17.21 1.05 2.15
CA TYR A 197 17.66 1.70 0.91
C TYR A 197 18.42 3.01 1.10
N HIS A 198 18.42 3.59 2.30
CA HIS A 198 19.23 4.77 2.64
C HIS A 198 20.68 4.45 3.03
N VAL A 199 21.07 3.17 3.10
CA VAL A 199 22.38 2.75 3.64
C VAL A 199 23.42 2.43 2.55
N LEU A 200 23.01 2.30 1.28
CA LEU A 200 23.94 1.93 0.22
C LEU A 200 24.64 3.17 -0.35
N PRO A 201 25.99 3.21 -0.36
CA PRO A 201 26.70 4.23 -1.10
C PRO A 201 26.31 4.15 -2.58
N PRO A 202 26.29 5.28 -3.32
CA PRO A 202 26.06 5.25 -4.75
C PRO A 202 27.06 4.27 -5.38
N ILE A 203 26.54 3.27 -6.11
CA ILE A 203 27.38 2.36 -6.87
C ILE A 203 28.22 3.23 -7.81
N PRO A 204 29.56 3.13 -7.81
CA PRO A 204 30.39 3.89 -8.73
C PRO A 204 29.91 3.62 -10.15
N ASN A 205 29.77 4.69 -10.92
CA ASN A 205 29.21 4.69 -12.26
C ASN A 205 29.86 3.56 -13.09
N PRO A 206 29.11 2.55 -13.55
CA PRO A 206 29.70 1.43 -14.31
C PRO A 206 30.08 1.83 -15.74
N PHE A 207 29.81 3.07 -16.15
CA PHE A 207 30.13 3.60 -17.46
C PHE A 207 31.07 4.81 -17.33
N PRO A 208 32.25 4.78 -17.98
CA PRO A 208 33.14 5.94 -18.11
C PRO A 208 32.55 7.03 -19.01
#